data_AF-A0A845MC71-F1
#
_entry.id   AF-A0A845MC71-F1
#
_cell.length_a   1.000
_cell.length_b   1.000
_cell.length_c   1.000
_cell.angle_alpha   90.00
_cell.angle_beta   90.00
_cell.angle_gamma   90.00
#
_symmetry.space_group_name_H-M   'P 1'
#
loop_
_entity.id
_entity.type
_entity.pdbx_description
1 polymer ?
#
loop_
_entity_poly.entity_id
_entity_poly.type
_entity_poly.pdbx_seq_one_letter_code
_entity_poly.pdbx_strand_id
1 'polypeptide(L)'
;MSPRITSFWRRDHGSVTVFGLYLFMATVAVGAIALDVANAYRMNTHLQVAADSAAHAALVTRETEDVSTAKSVALSVANTAMPPERYGDVLRAEDIYFGHWDADTQSFDIDAGSRDAVLVDTGRLAERGNSLNTVLLRLVGQDDWNIRRPAVFETYIPTCFREGVVGDDIVEFTSNNVFKSGFCIHSNTAASFNTGNEFETKSIVSMPDRRDVVLPSDGLSSNPGLSAALRDGSYQLRILGRIDDIISGVLNPTSPYFRSWIDSGLLSLDVDRTAKLDDTQFTPHRTHVIACSTSSQSAKIHAATVLKDVVIWTNCKLQFGENVVLENTTIVNTNTDTSSISGASGVQIGKNDNCAPGGGAQIVTKGGVNFPQYLKMYGGQIIASGDVSFTSDADGIEGASIISGGRVDGTTDGVMAFCGGAGMENNFEALYFKLAF
;
A
#
# COMPACT_ATOMS: atom_id res chain seq x y z
N MET A 1 -26.83 -66.67 63.96
CA MET A 1 -26.62 -65.57 62.98
C MET A 1 -26.45 -64.28 63.75
N SER A 2 -25.26 -63.67 63.69
CA SER A 2 -24.86 -62.56 64.56
C SER A 2 -25.53 -61.24 64.15
N PRO A 3 -26.07 -60.45 65.09
CA PRO A 3 -26.77 -59.18 64.83
C PRO A 3 -25.86 -58.06 64.26
N ARG A 4 -24.58 -58.34 64.01
CA ARG A 4 -23.64 -57.38 63.42
C ARG A 4 -23.80 -57.22 61.90
N ILE A 5 -24.26 -58.25 61.18
CA ILE A 5 -24.33 -58.23 59.70
C ILE A 5 -25.49 -57.35 59.20
N THR A 6 -26.62 -57.29 59.92
CA THR A 6 -27.75 -56.42 59.62
C THR A 6 -27.48 -54.94 59.90
N SER A 7 -26.49 -54.60 60.73
CA SER A 7 -26.13 -53.21 61.05
C SER A 7 -25.28 -52.52 59.97
N PHE A 8 -24.63 -53.28 59.09
CA PHE A 8 -23.82 -52.72 58.00
C PHE A 8 -24.68 -52.24 56.82
N TRP A 9 -25.79 -52.93 56.56
CA TRP A 9 -26.74 -52.61 55.48
C TRP A 9 -27.66 -51.40 55.76
N ARG A 10 -27.66 -50.86 56.99
CA ARG A 10 -28.50 -49.72 57.42
C ARG A 10 -27.70 -48.44 57.77
N ARG A 11 -26.40 -48.41 57.50
CA ARG A 11 -25.56 -47.24 57.79
C ARG A 11 -25.48 -46.30 56.57
N ASP A 12 -26.31 -45.28 56.58
CA ASP A 12 -26.32 -44.21 55.56
C ASP A 12 -25.15 -43.21 55.70
N HIS A 13 -24.28 -43.39 56.71
CA HIS A 13 -23.08 -42.55 56.94
C HIS A 13 -22.03 -42.64 55.81
N GLY A 14 -22.16 -43.58 54.87
CA GLY A 14 -21.34 -43.68 53.66
C GLY A 14 -21.93 -42.98 52.43
N SER A 15 -23.22 -42.62 52.43
CA SER A 15 -23.87 -41.98 51.26
C SER A 15 -23.25 -40.60 50.95
N VAL A 16 -22.84 -39.87 52.00
CA VAL A 16 -22.08 -38.61 51.90
C VAL A 16 -20.71 -38.84 51.25
N THR A 17 -20.09 -40.02 51.42
CA THR A 17 -18.78 -40.33 50.81
C THR A 17 -18.87 -40.69 49.33
N VAL A 18 -19.92 -41.41 48.92
CA VAL A 18 -20.15 -41.74 47.49
C VAL A 18 -20.57 -40.49 46.72
N PHE A 19 -21.52 -39.72 47.25
CA PHE A 19 -21.91 -38.43 46.66
C PHE A 19 -20.74 -37.44 46.62
N GLY A 20 -19.93 -37.38 47.68
CA GLY A 20 -18.72 -36.56 47.72
C GLY A 20 -17.68 -36.96 46.66
N LEU A 21 -17.51 -38.26 46.39
CA LEU A 21 -16.66 -38.76 45.29
C LEU A 21 -17.23 -38.37 43.92
N TYR A 22 -18.54 -38.50 43.71
CA TYR A 22 -19.18 -38.04 42.47
C TYR A 22 -19.03 -36.53 42.27
N LEU A 23 -19.24 -35.73 43.32
CA LEU A 23 -19.08 -34.28 43.25
C LEU A 23 -17.63 -33.88 42.99
N PHE A 24 -16.67 -34.53 43.67
CA PHE A 24 -15.25 -34.31 43.42
C PHE A 24 -14.87 -34.64 41.97
N MET A 25 -15.26 -35.82 41.47
CA MET A 25 -15.04 -36.21 40.08
C MET A 25 -15.68 -35.23 39.09
N ALA A 26 -16.89 -34.75 39.37
CA ALA A 26 -17.55 -33.74 38.55
C ALA A 26 -16.79 -32.42 38.53
N THR A 27 -16.32 -31.93 39.69
CA THR A 27 -15.53 -30.69 39.77
C THR A 27 -14.17 -30.81 39.08
N VAL A 28 -13.50 -31.97 39.22
CA VAL A 28 -12.25 -32.26 38.53
C VAL A 28 -12.48 -32.34 37.02
N ALA A 29 -13.56 -32.97 36.56
CA ALA A 29 -13.90 -33.05 35.14
C ALA A 29 -14.19 -31.65 34.54
N VAL A 30 -14.92 -30.80 35.26
CA VAL A 30 -15.15 -29.41 34.81
C VAL A 30 -13.86 -28.61 34.81
N GLY A 31 -13.01 -28.75 35.83
CA GLY A 31 -11.69 -28.12 35.87
C GLY A 31 -10.75 -28.61 34.76
N ALA A 32 -10.83 -29.89 34.41
CA ALA A 32 -10.11 -30.50 33.30
C ALA A 32 -10.48 -29.87 31.97
N ILE A 33 -11.77 -29.81 31.68
CA ILE A 33 -12.30 -29.14 30.49
C ILE A 33 -11.81 -27.69 30.46
N ALA A 34 -11.95 -26.95 31.56
CA ALA A 34 -11.56 -25.56 31.62
C ALA A 34 -10.07 -25.35 31.32
N LEU A 35 -9.19 -26.18 31.87
CA LEU A 35 -7.74 -26.08 31.66
C LEU A 35 -7.35 -26.40 30.21
N ASP A 36 -7.88 -27.49 29.65
CA ASP A 36 -7.53 -27.92 28.29
C ASP A 36 -8.12 -26.97 27.23
N VAL A 37 -9.35 -26.47 27.44
CA VAL A 37 -9.96 -25.41 26.63
C VAL A 37 -9.11 -24.13 26.68
N ALA A 38 -8.69 -23.70 27.87
CA ALA A 38 -7.83 -22.53 28.00
C ALA A 38 -6.48 -22.70 27.29
N ASN A 39 -5.86 -23.89 27.37
CA ASN A 39 -4.63 -24.20 26.66
C ASN A 39 -4.81 -24.13 25.13
N ALA A 40 -5.94 -24.60 24.61
CA ALA A 40 -6.21 -24.52 23.18
C ALA A 40 -6.53 -23.11 22.70
N TYR A 41 -7.23 -22.30 23.49
CA TYR A 41 -7.38 -20.87 23.18
C TYR A 41 -6.03 -20.17 23.12
N ARG A 42 -5.13 -20.45 24.07
CA ARG A 42 -3.75 -19.95 24.01
C ARG A 42 -3.04 -20.41 22.73
N MET A 43 -3.16 -21.68 22.37
CA MET A 43 -2.53 -22.24 21.17
C MET A 43 -3.10 -21.64 19.88
N ASN A 44 -4.41 -21.38 19.84
CA ASN A 44 -5.07 -20.69 18.73
C ASN A 44 -4.46 -19.31 18.48
N THR A 45 -4.24 -18.53 19.54
CA THR A 45 -3.61 -17.20 19.42
C THR A 45 -2.19 -17.30 18.90
N HIS A 46 -1.39 -18.27 19.38
CA HIS A 46 -0.02 -18.45 18.87
C HIS A 46 0.01 -18.87 17.39
N LEU A 47 -0.86 -19.80 16.99
CA LEU A 47 -0.98 -20.23 15.60
C LEU A 47 -1.43 -19.08 14.69
N GLN A 48 -2.40 -18.27 15.13
CA GLN A 48 -2.83 -17.10 14.35
C GLN A 48 -1.70 -16.10 14.15
N VAL A 49 -0.95 -15.76 15.20
CA VAL A 49 0.21 -14.85 15.09
C VAL A 49 1.26 -15.42 14.14
N ALA A 50 1.52 -16.73 14.18
CA ALA A 50 2.43 -17.38 13.26
C ALA A 50 1.92 -17.34 11.81
N ALA A 51 0.62 -17.58 11.59
CA ALA A 51 -0.02 -17.51 10.28
C ALA A 51 0.04 -16.09 9.70
N ASP A 52 -0.38 -15.07 10.47
CA ASP A 52 -0.40 -13.68 10.04
C ASP A 52 1.01 -13.18 9.70
N SER A 53 1.98 -13.47 10.57
CA SER A 53 3.37 -13.04 10.38
C SER A 53 4.01 -13.74 9.17
N ALA A 54 3.76 -15.05 9.01
CA ALA A 54 4.29 -15.82 7.89
C ALA A 54 3.62 -15.42 6.55
N ALA A 55 2.32 -15.16 6.54
CA ALA A 55 1.59 -14.68 5.36
C ALA A 55 2.08 -13.29 4.93
N HIS A 56 2.21 -12.36 5.87
CA HIS A 56 2.78 -11.04 5.57
C HIS A 56 4.19 -11.15 4.98
N ALA A 57 5.07 -11.93 5.63
CA ALA A 57 6.44 -12.11 5.18
C ALA A 57 6.50 -12.79 3.80
N ALA A 58 5.68 -13.81 3.56
CA ALA A 58 5.57 -14.48 2.27
C ALA A 58 5.22 -13.48 1.17
N LEU A 59 4.18 -12.66 1.37
CA LEU A 59 3.69 -11.73 0.35
C LEU A 59 4.65 -10.57 0.09
N VAL A 60 5.24 -10.02 1.16
CA VAL A 60 6.26 -8.96 1.07
C VAL A 60 7.47 -9.45 0.27
N THR A 61 7.98 -10.64 0.58
CA THR A 61 9.11 -11.23 -0.16
C THR A 61 8.71 -11.57 -1.60
N ARG A 62 7.50 -12.08 -1.81
CA ARG A 62 6.96 -12.42 -3.12
C ARG A 62 6.82 -11.21 -4.05
N GLU A 63 6.88 -9.98 -3.56
CA GLU A 63 6.85 -8.80 -4.40
C GLU A 63 8.04 -8.73 -5.38
N THR A 64 9.25 -9.05 -4.92
CA THR A 64 10.47 -9.00 -5.75
C THR A 64 11.02 -10.38 -6.05
N GLU A 65 10.86 -11.34 -5.13
CA GLU A 65 11.46 -12.66 -5.22
C GLU A 65 10.53 -13.71 -5.87
N ASP A 66 11.10 -14.88 -6.13
CA ASP A 66 10.39 -16.05 -6.62
C ASP A 66 9.60 -16.78 -5.49
N VAL A 67 8.75 -17.70 -5.91
CA VAL A 67 7.86 -18.48 -5.01
C VAL A 67 8.64 -19.27 -3.96
N SER A 68 9.78 -19.87 -4.32
CA SER A 68 10.54 -20.73 -3.41
C SER A 68 11.20 -19.91 -2.30
N THR A 69 11.79 -18.77 -2.65
CA THR A 69 12.37 -17.81 -1.71
C THR A 69 11.32 -17.26 -0.76
N ALA A 70 10.16 -16.84 -1.28
CA ALA A 70 9.05 -16.34 -0.47
C ALA A 70 8.54 -17.39 0.55
N LYS A 71 8.39 -18.65 0.14
CA LYS A 71 8.01 -19.75 1.04
C LYS A 71 9.07 -20.00 2.11
N SER A 72 10.36 -19.95 1.76
CA SER A 72 11.46 -20.14 2.71
C SER A 72 11.46 -19.06 3.80
N VAL A 73 11.25 -17.79 3.43
CA VAL A 73 11.16 -16.68 4.39
C VAL A 73 9.95 -16.84 5.31
N ALA A 74 8.79 -17.20 4.76
CA ALA A 74 7.58 -17.45 5.55
C ALA A 74 7.78 -18.54 6.61
N LEU A 75 8.43 -19.64 6.25
CA LEU A 75 8.77 -20.73 7.18
C LEU A 75 9.72 -20.26 8.28
N SER A 76 10.72 -19.44 7.94
CA SER A 76 11.64 -18.84 8.92
C SER A 76 10.91 -17.97 9.95
N VAL A 77 9.96 -17.15 9.48
CA VAL A 77 9.13 -16.30 10.34
C VAL A 77 8.20 -17.14 11.23
N ALA A 78 7.55 -18.15 10.66
CA ALA A 78 6.71 -19.08 11.42
C ALA A 78 7.51 -19.81 12.51
N ASN A 79 8.71 -20.29 12.20
CA ASN A 79 9.60 -20.97 13.14
C ASN A 79 10.12 -20.03 14.24
N THR A 80 10.27 -18.74 13.94
CA THR A 80 10.63 -17.74 14.96
C THR A 80 9.48 -17.51 15.93
N ALA A 81 8.25 -17.42 15.42
CA ALA A 81 7.05 -17.26 16.23
C ALA A 81 6.71 -18.51 17.05
N MET A 82 6.88 -19.70 16.45
CA MET A 82 6.58 -21.00 17.03
C MET A 82 7.70 -22.01 16.71
N PRO A 83 8.76 -22.07 17.54
CA PRO A 83 9.90 -22.96 17.32
C PRO A 83 9.52 -24.44 17.24
N PRO A 84 9.98 -25.18 16.21
CA PRO A 84 9.66 -26.60 16.03
C PRO A 84 10.07 -27.48 17.21
N GLU A 85 11.12 -27.12 17.96
CA GLU A 85 11.58 -27.88 19.13
C GLU A 85 10.52 -27.96 20.23
N ARG A 86 9.61 -26.99 20.26
CA ARG A 86 8.54 -26.90 21.27
C ARG A 86 7.17 -27.26 20.71
N TYR A 87 6.91 -26.96 19.44
CA TYR A 87 5.57 -27.04 18.87
C TYR A 87 5.44 -28.03 17.70
N GLY A 88 6.55 -28.63 17.26
CA GLY A 88 6.64 -29.36 15.99
C GLY A 88 6.47 -28.44 14.77
N ASP A 89 6.40 -29.04 13.58
CA ASP A 89 6.26 -28.29 12.33
C ASP A 89 4.84 -27.74 12.18
N VAL A 90 4.64 -26.50 12.64
CA VAL A 90 3.34 -25.82 12.56
C VAL A 90 3.01 -25.33 11.15
N LEU A 91 4.02 -25.15 10.29
CA LEU A 91 3.87 -24.71 8.91
C LEU A 91 4.84 -25.47 8.01
N ARG A 92 4.37 -25.90 6.84
CA ARG A 92 5.19 -26.52 5.80
C ARG A 92 5.03 -25.75 4.48
N ALA A 93 5.96 -25.95 3.55
CA ALA A 93 5.95 -25.22 2.27
C ALA A 93 4.68 -25.50 1.44
N GLU A 94 4.11 -26.70 1.57
CA GLU A 94 2.86 -27.12 0.95
C GLU A 94 1.61 -26.44 1.53
N ASP A 95 1.71 -25.80 2.70
CA ASP A 95 0.61 -25.09 3.38
C ASP A 95 0.56 -23.59 3.00
N ILE A 96 1.43 -23.16 2.09
CA ILE A 96 1.54 -21.79 1.60
C ILE A 96 1.09 -21.74 0.14
N TYR A 97 0.01 -21.02 -0.12
CA TYR A 97 -0.61 -20.91 -1.43
C TYR A 97 -0.62 -19.45 -1.87
N PHE A 98 -0.08 -19.17 -3.06
CA PHE A 98 -0.26 -17.87 -3.72
C PHE A 98 -1.49 -17.92 -4.61
N GLY A 99 -2.11 -16.77 -4.85
CA GLY A 99 -3.36 -16.72 -5.60
C GLY A 99 -4.08 -15.38 -5.52
N HIS A 100 -5.39 -15.43 -5.70
CA HIS A 100 -6.29 -14.28 -5.63
C HIS A 100 -7.30 -14.47 -4.49
N TRP A 101 -7.56 -13.38 -3.76
CA TRP A 101 -8.56 -13.34 -2.70
C TRP A 101 -9.81 -12.64 -3.20
N ASP A 102 -10.97 -13.29 -3.03
CA ASP A 102 -12.27 -12.69 -3.25
C ASP A 102 -12.90 -12.36 -1.88
N ALA A 103 -12.97 -11.06 -1.57
CA ALA A 103 -13.50 -10.57 -0.31
C ALA A 103 -15.03 -10.71 -0.19
N ASP A 104 -15.77 -10.78 -1.31
CA ASP A 104 -17.23 -10.92 -1.31
C ASP A 104 -17.63 -12.37 -1.02
N THR A 105 -16.95 -13.33 -1.64
CA THR A 105 -17.21 -14.76 -1.41
C THR A 105 -16.37 -15.39 -0.30
N GLN A 106 -15.40 -14.65 0.24
CA GLN A 106 -14.40 -15.13 1.20
C GLN A 106 -13.70 -16.40 0.71
N SER A 107 -13.35 -16.41 -0.57
CA SER A 107 -12.73 -17.56 -1.23
C SER A 107 -11.33 -17.22 -1.75
N PHE A 108 -10.48 -18.23 -1.79
CA PHE A 108 -9.11 -18.11 -2.28
C PHE A 108 -8.94 -18.99 -3.52
N ASP A 109 -8.62 -18.37 -4.64
CA ASP A 109 -8.30 -19.06 -5.88
C ASP A 109 -6.78 -19.22 -6.02
N ILE A 110 -6.31 -20.46 -6.17
CA ILE A 110 -4.88 -20.76 -6.13
C ILE A 110 -4.27 -20.51 -7.52
N ASP A 111 -3.36 -19.56 -7.57
CA ASP A 111 -2.46 -19.33 -8.71
C ASP A 111 -1.03 -19.16 -8.20
N ALA A 112 -0.19 -20.16 -8.47
CA ALA A 112 1.21 -20.16 -8.05
C ALA A 112 2.02 -19.02 -8.69
N GLY A 113 1.59 -18.51 -9.85
CA GLY A 113 2.22 -17.38 -10.54
C GLY A 113 1.86 -16.02 -9.94
N SER A 114 0.76 -15.94 -9.21
CA SER A 114 0.24 -14.69 -8.67
C SER A 114 1.17 -14.05 -7.63
N ARG A 115 1.09 -12.72 -7.54
CA ARG A 115 1.70 -11.88 -6.50
C ARG A 115 0.64 -11.12 -5.69
N ASP A 116 -0.65 -11.42 -5.93
CA ASP A 116 -1.75 -10.60 -5.44
C ASP A 116 -2.13 -10.94 -4.00
N ALA A 117 -2.16 -12.22 -3.66
CA ALA A 117 -2.50 -12.68 -2.33
C ALA A 117 -1.77 -13.98 -1.96
N VAL A 118 -1.71 -14.25 -0.66
CA VAL A 118 -1.18 -15.50 -0.10
C VAL A 118 -2.08 -16.01 1.02
N LEU A 119 -2.35 -17.32 1.01
CA LEU A 119 -3.00 -18.06 2.08
C LEU A 119 -1.95 -18.94 2.76
N VAL A 120 -1.87 -18.84 4.09
CA VAL A 120 -0.98 -19.65 4.93
C VAL A 120 -1.83 -20.42 5.94
N ASP A 121 -1.81 -21.76 5.89
CA ASP A 121 -2.55 -22.63 6.82
C ASP A 121 -1.61 -23.24 7.88
N THR A 122 -1.53 -22.58 9.05
CA THR A 122 -0.77 -23.13 10.18
C THR A 122 -1.58 -24.18 10.93
N GLY A 123 -0.92 -25.21 11.47
CA GLY A 123 -1.63 -26.26 12.19
C GLY A 123 -0.80 -27.08 13.15
N ARG A 124 -1.45 -27.46 14.26
CA ARG A 124 -1.01 -28.53 15.16
C ARG A 124 -1.95 -29.71 14.99
N LEU A 125 -1.48 -30.74 14.30
CA LEU A 125 -2.28 -31.83 13.78
C LEU A 125 -1.67 -33.18 14.15
N ALA A 126 -2.53 -34.14 14.47
CA ALA A 126 -2.14 -35.51 14.79
C ALA A 126 -1.43 -36.17 13.58
N GLU A 127 -1.92 -35.89 12.37
CA GLU A 127 -1.33 -36.33 11.10
C GLU A 127 0.11 -35.83 10.88
N ARG A 128 0.45 -34.67 11.48
CA ARG A 128 1.81 -34.09 11.44
C ARG A 128 2.65 -34.50 12.66
N GLY A 129 2.11 -35.30 13.58
CA GLY A 129 2.78 -35.68 14.82
C GLY A 129 2.96 -34.53 15.80
N ASN A 130 2.23 -33.42 15.64
CA ASN A 130 2.39 -32.21 16.46
C ASN A 130 1.07 -31.70 17.07
N SER A 131 0.05 -32.55 17.22
CA SER A 131 -1.23 -32.16 17.84
C SER A 131 -1.05 -31.61 19.27
N LEU A 132 -2.07 -30.89 19.73
CA LEU A 132 -2.08 -30.33 21.07
C LEU A 132 -2.55 -31.39 22.07
N ASN A 133 -1.60 -31.96 22.81
CA ASN A 133 -1.95 -32.89 23.88
C ASN A 133 -2.81 -32.23 24.96
N THR A 134 -3.84 -32.94 25.40
CA THR A 134 -4.63 -32.57 26.57
C THR A 134 -3.93 -33.02 27.85
N VAL A 135 -4.12 -32.27 28.93
CA VAL A 135 -3.52 -32.52 30.23
C VAL A 135 -4.41 -33.41 31.07
N LEU A 136 -5.70 -33.08 31.16
CA LEU A 136 -6.64 -33.75 32.05
C LEU A 136 -7.73 -34.50 31.28
N LEU A 137 -8.12 -34.04 30.09
CA LEU A 137 -9.08 -34.74 29.24
C LEU A 137 -8.60 -36.11 28.73
N ARG A 138 -7.29 -36.34 28.67
CA ARG A 138 -6.72 -37.68 28.42
C ARG A 138 -7.19 -38.73 29.42
N LEU A 139 -7.54 -38.33 30.65
CA LEU A 139 -8.06 -39.25 31.67
C LEU A 139 -9.45 -39.80 31.33
N VAL A 140 -10.17 -39.14 30.42
CA VAL A 140 -11.48 -39.56 29.90
C VAL A 140 -11.43 -39.96 28.42
N GLY A 141 -10.22 -40.23 27.89
CA GLY A 141 -10.02 -40.79 26.56
C GLY A 141 -9.88 -39.78 25.42
N GLN A 142 -9.72 -38.47 25.73
CA GLN A 142 -9.45 -37.45 24.72
C GLN A 142 -8.00 -36.97 24.86
N ASP A 143 -7.07 -37.55 24.11
CA ASP A 143 -5.63 -37.36 24.33
C ASP A 143 -5.07 -36.10 23.67
N ASP A 144 -5.63 -35.66 22.55
CA ASP A 144 -5.10 -34.54 21.79
C ASP A 144 -6.19 -33.80 21.00
N TRP A 145 -5.87 -32.56 20.60
CA TRP A 145 -6.70 -31.74 19.72
C TRP A 145 -5.94 -31.29 18.48
N ASN A 146 -6.67 -31.29 17.36
CA ASN A 146 -6.22 -30.74 16.09
C ASN A 146 -6.69 -29.30 15.95
N ILE A 147 -5.76 -28.40 15.69
CA ILE A 147 -6.03 -26.97 15.57
C ILE A 147 -5.40 -26.46 14.28
N ARG A 148 -6.17 -25.72 13.48
CA ARG A 148 -5.70 -24.99 12.31
C ARG A 148 -6.04 -23.51 12.42
N ARG A 149 -5.16 -22.68 11.88
CA ARG A 149 -5.35 -21.23 11.76
C ARG A 149 -4.81 -20.78 10.39
N PRO A 150 -5.72 -20.55 9.42
CA PRO A 150 -5.37 -19.88 8.19
C PRO A 150 -5.25 -18.37 8.40
N ALA A 151 -4.43 -17.73 7.58
CA ALA A 151 -4.39 -16.28 7.40
C ALA A 151 -4.26 -15.97 5.91
N VAL A 152 -5.01 -14.96 5.45
CA VAL A 152 -4.88 -14.44 4.09
C VAL A 152 -4.34 -13.02 4.12
N PHE A 153 -3.25 -12.80 3.40
CA PHE A 153 -2.77 -11.45 3.10
C PHE A 153 -3.00 -11.14 1.62
N GLU A 154 -3.38 -9.90 1.33
CA GLU A 154 -3.55 -9.41 -0.03
C GLU A 154 -2.79 -8.11 -0.26
N THR A 155 -2.45 -7.88 -1.52
CA THR A 155 -1.89 -6.63 -2.00
C THR A 155 -3.00 -5.63 -2.27
N TYR A 156 -2.73 -4.35 -2.07
CA TYR A 156 -3.63 -3.28 -2.42
C TYR A 156 -2.86 -1.98 -2.65
N ILE A 157 -3.54 -0.98 -3.21
CA ILE A 157 -3.01 0.36 -3.37
C ILE A 157 -3.94 1.29 -2.60
N PRO A 158 -3.45 1.97 -1.54
CA PRO A 158 -4.27 2.90 -0.78
C PRO A 158 -4.78 4.02 -1.69
N THR A 159 -6.01 4.46 -1.44
CA THR A 159 -6.71 5.46 -2.28
C THR A 159 -5.85 6.69 -2.56
N CYS A 160 -5.11 7.17 -1.56
CA CYS A 160 -4.27 8.35 -1.66
C CYS A 160 -3.11 8.24 -2.66
N PHE A 161 -2.66 7.02 -2.97
CA PHE A 161 -1.63 6.79 -3.99
C PHE A 161 -2.22 6.61 -5.40
N ARG A 162 -3.51 6.22 -5.48
CA ARG A 162 -4.22 6.13 -6.75
C ARG A 162 -4.49 7.54 -7.29
N GLU A 163 -5.13 8.36 -6.46
CA GLU A 163 -5.42 9.76 -6.76
C GLU A 163 -5.42 10.57 -5.47
N GLY A 164 -4.62 11.63 -5.46
CA GLY A 164 -4.44 12.47 -4.29
C GLY A 164 -3.11 13.19 -4.28
N VAL A 165 -2.88 13.88 -3.17
CA VAL A 165 -1.63 14.58 -2.87
C VAL A 165 -1.04 14.02 -1.59
N VAL A 166 0.17 13.51 -1.69
CA VAL A 166 0.87 12.78 -0.63
C VAL A 166 2.26 13.38 -0.44
N GLY A 167 2.55 13.86 0.77
CA GLY A 167 3.87 14.37 1.16
C GLY A 167 4.46 13.59 2.35
N ASP A 168 5.77 13.37 2.35
CA ASP A 168 6.47 12.86 3.54
C ASP A 168 6.59 13.93 4.63
N ASP A 169 6.62 15.20 4.23
CA ASP A 169 6.51 16.35 5.12
C ASP A 169 5.14 17.04 4.95
N ILE A 170 5.05 18.34 5.27
CA ILE A 170 3.79 19.08 5.29
C ILE A 170 3.15 19.10 3.91
N VAL A 171 1.85 18.87 3.86
CA VAL A 171 1.03 19.17 2.68
C VAL A 171 0.19 20.40 2.98
N GLU A 172 0.40 21.47 2.23
CA GLU A 172 -0.27 22.74 2.41
C GLU A 172 -1.15 23.11 1.20
N PHE A 173 -2.36 23.55 1.52
CA PHE A 173 -3.26 24.21 0.57
C PHE A 173 -3.70 25.57 1.10
N THR A 174 -3.64 26.58 0.25
CA THR A 174 -3.96 27.96 0.62
C THR A 174 -5.47 28.17 0.76
N SER A 175 -6.19 28.60 -0.28
CA SER A 175 -7.58 29.02 -0.16
C SER A 175 -8.48 28.66 -1.34
N ASN A 176 -9.78 28.52 -1.05
CA ASN A 176 -10.85 28.32 -2.04
C ASN A 176 -10.74 27.05 -2.89
N ASN A 177 -10.03 26.03 -2.42
CA ASN A 177 -9.96 24.76 -3.13
C ASN A 177 -11.20 23.90 -2.86
N VAL A 178 -11.62 23.11 -3.85
CA VAL A 178 -12.72 22.16 -3.72
C VAL A 178 -12.21 20.75 -3.94
N PHE A 179 -12.16 19.97 -2.86
CA PHE A 179 -11.76 18.56 -2.90
C PHE A 179 -12.99 17.67 -3.10
N LYS A 180 -13.11 17.09 -4.30
CA LYS A 180 -14.24 16.25 -4.67
C LYS A 180 -14.26 14.92 -3.92
N SER A 181 -15.43 14.29 -3.86
CA SER A 181 -15.62 12.98 -3.25
C SER A 181 -14.59 11.96 -3.74
N GLY A 182 -13.78 11.42 -2.83
CA GLY A 182 -12.77 10.40 -3.11
C GLY A 182 -11.34 10.94 -3.24
N PHE A 183 -11.17 12.25 -3.46
CA PHE A 183 -9.84 12.86 -3.47
C PHE A 183 -9.20 12.76 -2.09
N CYS A 184 -7.93 12.36 -2.05
CA CYS A 184 -7.21 12.18 -0.80
C CYS A 184 -6.01 13.13 -0.68
N ILE A 185 -5.81 13.62 0.55
CA ILE A 185 -4.63 14.35 0.98
C ILE A 185 -3.99 13.56 2.12
N HIS A 186 -2.68 13.35 2.04
CA HIS A 186 -1.92 12.69 3.09
C HIS A 186 -0.61 13.42 3.36
N SER A 187 -0.28 13.59 4.64
CA SER A 187 1.04 14.03 5.10
C SER A 187 1.52 13.08 6.20
N ASN A 188 2.81 12.72 6.19
CA ASN A 188 3.42 12.02 7.31
C ASN A 188 3.81 12.95 8.48
N THR A 189 3.60 14.25 8.37
CA THR A 189 3.83 15.23 9.46
C THR A 189 2.55 15.98 9.82
N ALA A 190 2.09 16.89 8.96
CA ALA A 190 0.90 17.71 9.19
C ALA A 190 0.28 18.18 7.86
N ALA A 191 -1.04 18.33 7.83
CA ALA A 191 -1.72 19.02 6.73
C ALA A 191 -2.08 20.45 7.14
N SER A 192 -1.81 21.42 6.27
CA SER A 192 -2.07 22.84 6.49
C SER A 192 -3.13 23.33 5.51
N PHE A 193 -4.20 23.93 6.05
CA PHE A 193 -5.27 24.52 5.25
C PHE A 193 -5.55 25.93 5.76
N ASN A 194 -5.49 26.93 4.87
CA ASN A 194 -5.85 28.30 5.24
C ASN A 194 -7.38 28.46 5.26
N THR A 195 -8.00 29.20 4.34
CA THR A 195 -9.44 29.54 4.42
C THR A 195 -10.19 29.22 3.14
N GLY A 196 -11.45 28.82 3.26
CA GLY A 196 -12.37 28.66 2.12
C GLY A 196 -12.23 27.34 1.37
N ASN A 197 -11.46 26.38 1.89
CA ASN A 197 -11.35 25.07 1.25
C ASN A 197 -12.57 24.20 1.60
N GLU A 198 -13.21 23.62 0.59
CA GLU A 198 -14.38 22.77 0.73
C GLU A 198 -14.01 21.30 0.51
N PHE A 199 -14.50 20.45 1.41
CA PHE A 199 -14.25 19.01 1.41
C PHE A 199 -15.57 18.27 1.23
N GLU A 200 -15.76 17.66 0.06
CA GLU A 200 -16.96 16.86 -0.21
C GLU A 200 -16.96 15.57 0.61
N THR A 201 -18.14 14.92 0.68
CA THR A 201 -18.28 13.65 1.39
C THR A 201 -17.34 12.60 0.77
N LYS A 202 -16.67 11.81 1.60
CA LYS A 202 -15.64 10.81 1.22
C LYS A 202 -14.30 11.39 0.75
N SER A 203 -14.10 12.71 0.74
CA SER A 203 -12.73 13.24 0.72
C SER A 203 -11.98 12.80 1.98
N ILE A 204 -10.66 12.64 1.87
CA ILE A 204 -9.82 12.15 2.95
C ILE A 204 -8.69 13.15 3.18
N VAL A 205 -8.49 13.51 4.44
CA VAL A 205 -7.29 14.21 4.89
C VAL A 205 -6.69 13.36 6.00
N SER A 206 -5.49 12.83 5.78
CA SER A 206 -4.85 11.91 6.71
C SER A 206 -3.46 12.36 7.12
N MET A 207 -3.14 12.15 8.39
CA MET A 207 -1.82 12.38 8.97
C MET A 207 -1.69 11.52 10.24
N PRO A 208 -0.48 11.31 10.81
CA PRO A 208 -0.30 10.41 11.94
C PRO A 208 -1.21 10.73 13.14
N ASP A 209 -1.38 12.02 13.43
CA ASP A 209 -2.33 12.52 14.42
C ASP A 209 -3.15 13.67 13.81
N ARG A 210 -4.46 13.47 13.62
CA ARG A 210 -5.34 14.47 13.00
C ARG A 210 -5.37 15.82 13.73
N ARG A 211 -4.87 15.89 14.97
CA ARG A 211 -4.80 17.12 15.77
C ARG A 211 -3.65 18.03 15.33
N ASP A 212 -2.70 17.51 14.56
CA ASP A 212 -1.58 18.28 14.00
C ASP A 212 -1.98 19.08 12.75
N VAL A 213 -3.27 19.04 12.36
CA VAL A 213 -3.80 19.88 11.29
C VAL A 213 -3.58 21.37 11.62
N VAL A 214 -2.95 22.08 10.70
CA VAL A 214 -2.68 23.52 10.82
C VAL A 214 -3.83 24.28 10.18
N LEU A 215 -4.46 25.15 10.95
CA LEU A 215 -5.67 25.90 10.57
C LEU A 215 -5.52 27.38 10.92
N PRO A 216 -6.27 28.28 10.25
CA PRO A 216 -6.38 29.67 10.63
C PRO A 216 -7.07 29.83 12.00
N SER A 217 -7.14 31.06 12.50
CA SER A 217 -7.74 31.40 13.81
C SER A 217 -9.20 30.95 13.98
N ASP A 218 -9.94 30.89 12.88
CA ASP A 218 -11.35 30.50 12.82
C ASP A 218 -11.53 28.96 12.77
N GLY A 219 -10.42 28.22 12.79
CA GLY A 219 -10.36 26.76 12.91
C GLY A 219 -11.08 26.02 11.79
N LEU A 220 -11.81 24.97 12.15
CA LEU A 220 -12.54 24.11 11.20
C LEU A 220 -13.71 24.82 10.49
N SER A 221 -14.19 25.94 11.03
CA SER A 221 -15.32 26.67 10.44
C SER A 221 -14.97 27.35 9.12
N SER A 222 -13.68 27.65 8.90
CA SER A 222 -13.17 28.22 7.66
C SER A 222 -13.06 27.22 6.52
N ASN A 223 -13.15 25.92 6.80
CA ASN A 223 -12.93 24.86 5.83
C ASN A 223 -14.06 23.81 5.92
N PRO A 224 -15.22 24.06 5.28
CA PRO A 224 -16.38 23.18 5.36
C PRO A 224 -16.06 21.74 4.96
N GLY A 225 -16.53 20.76 5.75
CA GLY A 225 -16.33 19.34 5.49
C GLY A 225 -15.01 18.76 6.01
N LEU A 226 -14.00 19.59 6.32
CA LEU A 226 -12.67 19.12 6.76
C LEU A 226 -12.75 18.21 8.01
N SER A 227 -13.59 18.56 8.99
CA SER A 227 -13.77 17.75 10.20
C SER A 227 -14.22 16.32 9.90
N ALA A 228 -15.00 16.11 8.83
CA ALA A 228 -15.48 14.80 8.41
C ALA A 228 -14.46 14.07 7.53
N ALA A 229 -13.52 14.78 6.90
CA ALA A 229 -12.44 14.25 6.08
C ALA A 229 -11.22 13.79 6.89
N LEU A 230 -10.97 14.38 8.06
CA LEU A 230 -9.80 14.09 8.91
C LEU A 230 -9.74 12.63 9.41
N ARG A 231 -8.59 11.98 9.24
CA ARG A 231 -8.29 10.60 9.67
C ARG A 231 -6.89 10.53 10.29
N ASP A 232 -6.72 9.66 11.28
CA ASP A 232 -5.40 9.27 11.77
C ASP A 232 -4.85 8.17 10.86
N GLY A 233 -3.60 8.31 10.41
CA GLY A 233 -2.93 7.31 9.59
C GLY A 233 -1.57 7.80 9.10
N SER A 234 -0.63 6.87 8.97
CA SER A 234 0.72 7.13 8.44
C SER A 234 1.01 6.14 7.31
N TYR A 235 1.68 6.59 6.26
CA TYR A 235 2.11 5.69 5.18
C TYR A 235 3.63 5.69 5.08
N GLN A 236 4.22 4.51 4.96
CA GLN A 236 5.56 4.44 4.39
C GLN A 236 5.43 4.70 2.89
N LEU A 237 5.96 5.82 2.37
CA LEU A 237 5.86 6.17 0.95
C LEU A 237 6.76 5.27 0.07
N ARG A 238 6.39 4.00 -0.07
CA ARG A 238 7.22 2.93 -0.66
C ARG A 238 7.69 3.23 -2.08
N ILE A 239 6.90 3.98 -2.85
CA ILE A 239 7.23 4.36 -4.23
C ILE A 239 8.48 5.26 -4.29
N LEU A 240 8.76 6.05 -3.25
CA LEU A 240 9.96 6.89 -3.22
C LEU A 240 11.23 6.06 -3.20
N GLY A 241 11.20 4.90 -2.54
CA GLY A 241 12.29 3.92 -2.56
C GLY A 241 12.52 3.25 -3.92
N ARG A 242 11.62 3.43 -4.90
CA ARG A 242 11.69 2.83 -6.25
C ARG A 242 12.10 3.84 -7.32
N ILE A 243 12.32 5.10 -6.98
CA ILE A 243 12.63 6.16 -7.95
C ILE A 243 13.85 5.77 -8.80
N ASP A 244 14.89 5.21 -8.19
CA ASP A 244 16.08 4.73 -8.90
C ASP A 244 15.80 3.59 -9.89
N ASP A 245 15.02 2.60 -9.46
CA ASP A 245 14.66 1.46 -10.30
C ASP A 245 13.74 1.88 -11.45
N ILE A 246 12.84 2.85 -11.22
CA ILE A 246 11.97 3.42 -12.24
C ILE A 246 12.80 4.18 -13.28
N ILE A 247 13.67 5.11 -12.84
CA ILE A 247 14.48 5.94 -13.73
C ILE A 247 15.40 5.07 -14.61
N SER A 248 16.01 4.03 -14.05
CA SER A 248 16.84 3.10 -14.81
C SER A 248 16.01 2.13 -15.65
N GLY A 249 14.85 1.70 -15.14
CA GLY A 249 13.97 0.73 -15.76
C GLY A 249 13.32 1.20 -17.05
N VAL A 250 13.00 2.49 -17.20
CA VAL A 250 12.43 3.02 -18.46
C VAL A 250 13.39 2.93 -19.65
N LEU A 251 14.69 2.72 -19.41
CA LEU A 251 15.69 2.50 -20.46
C LEU A 251 15.95 1.01 -20.75
N ASN A 252 15.47 0.10 -19.92
CA ASN A 252 15.74 -1.34 -20.05
C ASN A 252 14.46 -2.09 -20.45
N PRO A 253 14.36 -2.63 -21.68
CA PRO A 253 13.17 -3.35 -22.15
C PRO A 253 12.78 -4.58 -21.33
N THR A 254 13.67 -5.12 -20.50
CA THR A 254 13.38 -6.25 -19.61
C THR A 254 12.89 -5.82 -18.23
N SER A 255 12.91 -4.53 -17.93
CA SER A 255 12.44 -3.98 -16.66
C SER A 255 10.91 -3.95 -16.59
N PRO A 256 10.31 -4.22 -15.42
CA PRO A 256 8.88 -4.02 -15.21
C PRO A 256 8.44 -2.54 -15.35
N TYR A 257 9.38 -1.60 -15.30
CA TYR A 257 9.09 -0.16 -15.48
C TYR A 257 9.20 0.30 -16.93
N PHE A 258 9.59 -0.58 -17.86
CA PHE A 258 9.59 -0.26 -19.28
C PHE A 258 8.16 -0.12 -19.78
N ARG A 259 7.91 0.93 -20.57
CA ARG A 259 6.56 1.24 -21.06
C ARG A 259 6.21 0.32 -22.22
N SER A 260 5.08 -0.39 -22.11
CA SER A 260 4.65 -1.39 -23.09
C SER A 260 4.32 -0.80 -24.47
N TRP A 261 3.99 0.49 -24.53
CA TRP A 261 3.77 1.23 -25.77
C TRP A 261 5.05 1.81 -26.39
N ILE A 262 6.22 1.51 -25.85
CA ILE A 262 7.50 1.88 -26.47
C ILE A 262 8.06 0.68 -27.23
N ASP A 263 8.58 0.93 -28.43
CA ASP A 263 9.15 -0.11 -29.27
C ASP A 263 10.45 -0.64 -28.66
N SER A 264 10.38 -1.82 -28.02
CA SER A 264 11.50 -2.45 -27.31
C SER A 264 12.71 -2.80 -28.19
N GLY A 265 12.51 -2.91 -29.51
CA GLY A 265 13.57 -3.17 -30.49
C GLY A 265 14.33 -1.92 -30.95
N LEU A 266 13.87 -0.72 -30.57
CA LEU A 266 14.49 0.54 -30.99
C LEU A 266 15.41 1.08 -29.91
N LEU A 267 16.61 1.51 -30.33
CA LEU A 267 17.55 2.19 -29.44
C LEU A 267 17.02 3.56 -29.02
N SER A 268 17.41 4.00 -27.82
CA SER A 268 17.16 5.36 -27.33
C SER A 268 17.79 6.40 -28.25
N LEU A 269 17.11 7.55 -28.39
CA LEU A 269 17.59 8.69 -29.14
C LEU A 269 18.26 9.72 -28.26
N ASP A 270 19.51 10.07 -28.55
CA ASP A 270 20.13 11.25 -27.97
C ASP A 270 19.52 12.51 -28.59
N VAL A 271 19.05 13.41 -27.74
CA VAL A 271 18.48 14.70 -28.13
C VAL A 271 19.38 15.81 -27.58
N ASP A 272 19.83 16.70 -28.45
CA ASP A 272 20.68 17.83 -28.06
C ASP A 272 19.88 18.82 -27.19
N ARG A 273 20.26 18.92 -25.92
CA ARG A 273 19.64 19.83 -24.93
C ARG A 273 19.63 21.30 -25.35
N THR A 274 20.54 21.70 -26.26
CA THR A 274 20.67 23.09 -26.74
C THR A 274 19.84 23.36 -27.99
N ALA A 275 19.29 22.32 -28.62
CA ALA A 275 18.36 22.47 -29.71
C ALA A 275 17.02 23.06 -29.21
N LYS A 276 16.21 23.51 -30.17
CA LYS A 276 14.82 23.88 -29.89
C LYS A 276 14.02 22.59 -29.69
N LEU A 277 13.82 22.20 -28.43
CA LEU A 277 13.09 20.98 -28.07
C LEU A 277 11.59 21.19 -28.26
N ASP A 278 11.10 21.02 -29.48
CA ASP A 278 9.69 21.00 -29.84
C ASP A 278 9.29 19.65 -30.44
N ASP A 279 8.04 19.52 -30.92
CA ASP A 279 7.46 18.28 -31.46
C ASP A 279 8.35 17.60 -32.52
N THR A 280 9.18 18.37 -33.24
CA THR A 280 10.07 17.84 -34.27
C THR A 280 11.23 17.01 -33.73
N GLN A 281 11.60 17.22 -32.46
CA GLN A 281 12.70 16.52 -31.81
C GLN A 281 12.27 15.18 -31.20
N PHE A 282 10.97 14.92 -31.11
CA PHE A 282 10.42 13.76 -30.42
C PHE A 282 9.66 12.87 -31.39
N THR A 283 10.08 11.61 -31.47
CA THR A 283 9.41 10.60 -32.31
C THR A 283 8.50 9.73 -31.43
N PRO A 284 7.20 9.57 -31.74
CA PRO A 284 6.31 8.69 -31.00
C PRO A 284 6.83 7.25 -30.87
N HIS A 285 6.45 6.58 -29.79
CA HIS A 285 6.82 5.21 -29.41
C HIS A 285 8.32 4.99 -29.17
N ARG A 286 9.06 6.07 -28.84
CA ARG A 286 10.51 6.03 -28.63
C ARG A 286 10.92 6.62 -27.29
N THR A 287 12.06 6.14 -26.80
CA THR A 287 12.78 6.70 -25.66
C THR A 287 13.80 7.74 -26.13
N HIS A 288 13.77 8.92 -25.52
CA HIS A 288 14.68 10.03 -25.79
C HIS A 288 15.53 10.32 -24.56
N VAL A 289 16.81 10.56 -24.77
CA VAL A 289 17.82 10.81 -23.73
C VAL A 289 18.33 12.23 -23.93
N ILE A 290 18.08 13.09 -22.95
CA ILE A 290 18.59 14.46 -22.91
C ILE A 290 19.66 14.52 -21.83
N ALA A 291 20.92 14.49 -22.25
CA ALA A 291 22.06 14.49 -21.35
C ALA A 291 22.67 15.88 -21.14
N CYS A 292 22.99 16.17 -19.90
CA CYS A 292 23.76 17.31 -19.42
C CYS A 292 25.09 16.82 -18.84
N SER A 293 26.16 17.57 -19.11
CA SER A 293 27.49 17.28 -18.56
C SER A 293 27.61 17.63 -17.08
N THR A 294 26.74 18.53 -16.59
CA THR A 294 26.71 18.99 -15.19
C THR A 294 25.26 19.14 -14.72
N SER A 295 25.03 18.96 -13.42
CA SER A 295 23.68 19.07 -12.82
C SER A 295 23.09 20.49 -12.84
N SER A 296 23.90 21.53 -13.11
CA SER A 296 23.42 22.91 -13.22
C SER A 296 22.88 23.25 -14.61
N GLN A 297 23.14 22.43 -15.62
CA GLN A 297 22.66 22.67 -16.98
C GLN A 297 21.17 22.35 -17.10
N SER A 298 20.50 23.10 -17.95
CA SER A 298 19.08 22.91 -18.26
C SER A 298 18.85 22.45 -19.69
N ALA A 299 17.69 21.83 -19.87
CA ALA A 299 17.06 21.53 -21.15
C ALA A 299 15.66 22.15 -21.13
N LYS A 300 15.27 22.86 -22.19
CA LYS A 300 13.98 23.56 -22.25
C LYS A 300 13.11 23.01 -23.36
N ILE A 301 11.99 22.39 -22.99
CA ILE A 301 10.90 22.07 -23.91
C ILE A 301 10.24 23.39 -24.31
N HIS A 302 10.12 23.62 -25.61
CA HIS A 302 9.63 24.89 -26.13
C HIS A 302 8.13 25.09 -25.80
N ALA A 303 7.67 26.34 -25.82
CA ALA A 303 6.27 26.65 -25.62
C ALA A 303 5.40 26.03 -26.72
N ALA A 304 4.17 25.66 -26.35
CA ALA A 304 3.14 25.04 -27.19
C ALA A 304 3.53 23.69 -27.80
N THR A 305 4.50 22.99 -27.21
CA THR A 305 4.92 21.65 -27.61
C THR A 305 3.96 20.60 -27.07
N VAL A 306 3.56 19.66 -27.92
CA VAL A 306 2.74 18.50 -27.56
C VAL A 306 3.60 17.25 -27.62
N LEU A 307 3.96 16.74 -26.44
CA LEU A 307 4.68 15.48 -26.30
C LEU A 307 3.68 14.34 -26.24
N LYS A 308 3.81 13.38 -27.15
CA LYS A 308 2.84 12.30 -27.30
C LYS A 308 3.50 10.95 -27.53
N ASP A 309 3.12 9.97 -26.71
CA ASP A 309 3.59 8.58 -26.80
C ASP A 309 5.13 8.47 -26.69
N VAL A 310 5.76 9.26 -25.82
CA VAL A 310 7.22 9.30 -25.68
C VAL A 310 7.68 9.05 -24.25
N VAL A 311 8.88 8.48 -24.13
CA VAL A 311 9.65 8.45 -22.89
C VAL A 311 10.80 9.45 -23.00
N ILE A 312 10.99 10.28 -21.98
CA ILE A 312 12.12 11.20 -21.87
C ILE A 312 12.90 10.85 -20.61
N TRP A 313 14.17 10.52 -20.78
CA TRP A 313 15.14 10.40 -19.71
C TRP A 313 16.05 11.62 -19.72
N THR A 314 16.32 12.20 -18.55
CA THR A 314 17.27 13.31 -18.44
C THR A 314 18.01 13.35 -17.09
N ASN A 315 19.16 13.99 -17.09
CA ASN A 315 19.89 14.42 -15.88
C ASN A 315 20.00 15.95 -15.77
N CYS A 316 19.37 16.67 -16.70
CA CYS A 316 19.30 18.12 -16.74
C CYS A 316 18.23 18.67 -15.80
N LYS A 317 18.31 19.97 -15.50
CA LYS A 317 17.13 20.72 -15.06
C LYS A 317 16.16 20.86 -16.24
N LEU A 318 15.01 20.20 -16.19
CA LEU A 318 14.03 20.21 -17.27
C LEU A 318 13.06 21.38 -17.07
N GLN A 319 12.92 22.21 -18.10
CA GLN A 319 12.06 23.39 -18.08
C GLN A 319 11.00 23.27 -19.18
N PHE A 320 9.72 23.31 -18.82
CA PHE A 320 8.63 23.36 -19.79
C PHE A 320 8.29 24.81 -20.13
N GLY A 321 8.18 25.10 -21.43
CA GLY A 321 7.62 26.36 -21.91
C GLY A 321 6.13 26.48 -21.62
N GLU A 322 5.55 27.61 -22.04
CA GLU A 322 4.12 27.87 -21.83
C GLU A 322 3.27 26.89 -22.64
N ASN A 323 2.16 26.43 -22.08
CA ASN A 323 1.18 25.56 -22.75
C ASN A 323 1.77 24.27 -23.34
N VAL A 324 2.80 23.69 -22.69
CA VAL A 324 3.27 22.35 -23.04
C VAL A 324 2.24 21.31 -22.61
N VAL A 325 1.94 20.36 -23.49
CA VAL A 325 1.00 19.27 -23.24
C VAL A 325 1.73 17.94 -23.26
N LEU A 326 1.52 17.12 -22.22
CA LEU A 326 2.06 15.76 -22.12
C LEU A 326 0.91 14.76 -22.27
N GLU A 327 0.86 13.98 -23.35
CA GLU A 327 -0.11 12.90 -23.55
C GLU A 327 0.63 11.56 -23.62
N ASN A 328 0.23 10.58 -22.81
CA ASN A 328 0.88 9.25 -22.78
C ASN A 328 2.42 9.33 -22.71
N THR A 329 2.91 10.25 -21.89
CA THR A 329 4.32 10.62 -21.83
C THR A 329 4.88 10.28 -20.46
N THR A 330 6.06 9.65 -20.42
CA THR A 330 6.79 9.37 -19.18
C THR A 330 8.10 10.13 -19.17
N ILE A 331 8.32 10.94 -18.14
CA ILE A 331 9.53 11.74 -17.97
C ILE A 331 10.22 11.30 -16.69
N VAL A 332 11.48 10.89 -16.80
CA VAL A 332 12.30 10.50 -15.66
C VAL A 332 13.53 11.41 -15.56
N ASN A 333 13.83 11.88 -14.36
CA ASN A 333 14.90 12.86 -14.13
C ASN A 333 15.79 12.50 -12.93
N THR A 334 17.09 12.33 -13.18
CA THR A 334 18.09 12.05 -12.13
C THR A 334 18.62 13.29 -11.40
N ASN A 335 18.29 14.49 -11.88
CA ASN A 335 18.69 15.74 -11.25
C ASN A 335 18.04 15.90 -9.88
N THR A 336 18.82 16.29 -8.87
CA THR A 336 18.42 16.36 -7.46
C THR A 336 18.12 17.79 -6.98
N ASP A 337 18.11 18.77 -7.89
CA ASP A 337 17.85 20.16 -7.54
C ASP A 337 16.41 20.35 -7.07
N THR A 338 16.15 21.35 -6.22
CA THR A 338 14.81 21.68 -5.72
C THR A 338 13.85 22.10 -6.83
N SER A 339 14.36 22.50 -7.99
CA SER A 339 13.58 22.71 -9.21
C SER A 339 14.21 21.92 -10.36
N SER A 340 14.38 20.61 -10.17
CA SER A 340 14.85 19.68 -11.21
C SER A 340 13.90 19.66 -12.40
N ILE A 341 12.60 19.81 -12.13
CA ILE A 341 11.56 19.98 -13.13
C ILE A 341 10.78 21.25 -12.81
N SER A 342 10.65 22.11 -13.81
CA SER A 342 9.87 23.33 -13.69
C SER A 342 9.06 23.58 -14.94
N GLY A 343 7.95 24.29 -14.82
CA GLY A 343 7.13 24.71 -15.95
C GLY A 343 6.85 26.20 -15.96
N ALA A 344 6.56 26.73 -17.13
CA ALA A 344 5.90 28.02 -17.27
C ALA A 344 4.38 27.86 -17.08
N SER A 345 3.61 28.89 -17.44
CA SER A 345 2.15 28.87 -17.33
C SER A 345 1.49 27.85 -18.27
N GLY A 346 0.46 27.16 -17.78
CA GLY A 346 -0.44 26.38 -18.63
C GLY A 346 0.05 24.98 -19.02
N VAL A 347 1.05 24.44 -18.30
CA VAL A 347 1.51 23.06 -18.55
C VAL A 347 0.38 22.08 -18.24
N GLN A 348 0.14 21.15 -19.17
CA GLN A 348 -0.85 20.10 -19.04
C GLN A 348 -0.19 18.73 -18.95
N ILE A 349 -0.51 17.98 -17.90
CA ILE A 349 -0.05 16.62 -17.66
C ILE A 349 -1.24 15.68 -17.87
N GLY A 350 -1.17 14.89 -18.93
CA GLY A 350 -2.22 13.98 -19.35
C GLY A 350 -3.28 14.64 -20.23
N LYS A 351 -4.21 13.84 -20.74
CA LYS A 351 -5.19 14.25 -21.75
C LYS A 351 -6.51 14.65 -21.08
N ASN A 352 -7.01 15.85 -21.40
CA ASN A 352 -8.34 16.26 -20.95
C ASN A 352 -9.42 15.56 -21.80
N ASP A 353 -9.91 14.44 -21.31
CA ASP A 353 -10.95 13.65 -21.95
C ASP A 353 -11.99 13.11 -20.96
N ASN A 354 -12.17 13.79 -19.83
CA ASN A 354 -13.16 13.46 -18.80
C ASN A 354 -12.95 12.04 -18.25
N CYS A 355 -11.75 11.80 -17.71
CA CYS A 355 -11.30 10.53 -17.16
C CYS A 355 -11.42 9.34 -18.15
N ALA A 356 -11.16 9.53 -19.45
CA ALA A 356 -11.16 8.39 -20.36
C ALA A 356 -9.88 7.56 -20.17
N PRO A 357 -9.91 6.24 -20.45
CA PRO A 357 -8.72 5.41 -20.34
C PRO A 357 -7.59 5.85 -21.27
N GLY A 358 -6.35 5.81 -20.77
CA GLY A 358 -5.15 6.20 -21.50
C GLY A 358 -4.92 7.71 -21.55
N GLY A 359 -3.86 8.14 -22.24
CA GLY A 359 -3.51 9.56 -22.37
C GLY A 359 -2.86 10.18 -21.13
N GLY A 360 -2.83 9.49 -19.99
CA GLY A 360 -2.15 9.96 -18.78
C GLY A 360 -0.65 10.16 -18.93
N ALA A 361 -0.03 10.95 -18.05
CA ALA A 361 1.40 11.25 -18.12
C ALA A 361 2.07 11.18 -16.75
N GLN A 362 3.31 10.70 -16.72
CA GLN A 362 4.06 10.47 -15.49
C GLN A 362 5.35 11.27 -15.47
N ILE A 363 5.62 11.94 -14.36
CA ILE A 363 6.87 12.63 -14.07
C ILE A 363 7.49 11.99 -12.84
N VAL A 364 8.73 11.51 -12.96
CA VAL A 364 9.48 10.92 -11.85
C VAL A 364 10.82 11.63 -11.72
N THR A 365 11.14 12.18 -10.57
CA THR A 365 12.40 12.91 -10.37
C THR A 365 13.04 12.67 -9.00
N LYS A 366 14.38 12.67 -8.96
CA LYS A 366 15.15 12.72 -7.71
C LYS A 366 15.19 14.10 -7.05
N GLY A 367 14.74 15.14 -7.74
CA GLY A 367 14.72 16.51 -7.24
C GLY A 367 13.31 16.94 -6.86
N GLY A 368 13.10 18.26 -6.84
CA GLY A 368 11.79 18.87 -6.64
C GLY A 368 11.14 19.33 -7.93
N VAL A 369 9.83 19.56 -7.86
CA VAL A 369 8.98 19.96 -8.99
C VAL A 369 8.34 21.31 -8.69
N ASN A 370 8.39 22.23 -9.65
CA ASN A 370 7.82 23.56 -9.48
C ASN A 370 7.00 24.01 -10.71
N PHE A 371 5.67 24.07 -10.53
CA PHE A 371 4.72 24.56 -11.53
C PHE A 371 3.99 25.80 -11.00
N PRO A 372 4.57 27.00 -11.18
CA PRO A 372 4.15 28.20 -10.46
C PRO A 372 2.76 28.71 -10.87
N GLN A 373 2.24 28.35 -12.05
CA GLN A 373 1.01 28.94 -12.60
C GLN A 373 0.25 27.97 -13.52
N TYR A 374 -1.08 27.88 -13.33
CA TYR A 374 -2.05 27.21 -14.21
C TYR A 374 -1.64 25.79 -14.63
N LEU A 375 -1.17 24.98 -13.69
CA LEU A 375 -0.95 23.56 -13.91
C LEU A 375 -2.31 22.88 -14.16
N LYS A 376 -2.34 22.05 -15.20
CA LYS A 376 -3.46 21.16 -15.50
C LYS A 376 -2.99 19.72 -15.41
N MET A 377 -3.71 18.88 -14.68
CA MET A 377 -3.46 17.46 -14.53
C MET A 377 -4.74 16.69 -14.83
N TYR A 378 -4.73 15.90 -15.90
CA TYR A 378 -5.83 15.05 -16.36
C TYR A 378 -5.30 13.63 -16.53
N GLY A 379 -5.39 12.78 -15.49
CA GLY A 379 -4.71 11.48 -15.51
C GLY A 379 -3.18 11.61 -15.34
N GLY A 380 -2.72 12.50 -14.47
CA GLY A 380 -1.30 12.82 -14.29
C GLY A 380 -0.70 12.26 -13.01
N GLN A 381 0.55 11.80 -13.07
CA GLN A 381 1.33 11.42 -11.88
C GLN A 381 2.63 12.22 -11.76
N ILE A 382 2.93 12.70 -10.55
CA ILE A 382 4.21 13.30 -10.18
C ILE A 382 4.76 12.52 -8.99
N ILE A 383 5.96 11.95 -9.13
CA ILE A 383 6.73 11.33 -8.05
C ILE A 383 8.05 12.09 -7.92
N ALA A 384 8.25 12.78 -6.81
CA ALA A 384 9.44 13.58 -6.55
C ALA A 384 10.11 13.15 -5.24
N SER A 385 11.43 12.97 -5.23
CA SER A 385 12.14 12.78 -3.95
C SER A 385 12.21 14.08 -3.14
N GLY A 386 12.16 15.24 -3.79
CA GLY A 386 12.12 16.55 -3.13
C GLY A 386 10.71 17.17 -3.14
N ASP A 387 10.65 18.44 -2.79
CA ASP A 387 9.41 19.21 -2.65
C ASP A 387 8.65 19.35 -3.98
N VAL A 388 7.33 19.43 -3.90
CA VAL A 388 6.45 19.70 -5.05
C VAL A 388 5.64 20.96 -4.77
N SER A 389 5.82 21.99 -5.58
CA SER A 389 5.04 23.22 -5.53
C SER A 389 4.25 23.39 -6.81
N PHE A 390 2.94 23.61 -6.72
CA PHE A 390 2.09 23.82 -7.88
C PHE A 390 0.95 24.81 -7.63
N THR A 391 0.60 25.53 -8.69
CA THR A 391 -0.62 26.34 -8.77
C THR A 391 -1.50 25.77 -9.85
N SER A 392 -2.65 25.21 -9.47
CA SER A 392 -3.61 24.64 -10.41
C SER A 392 -4.40 25.71 -11.14
N ASP A 393 -4.86 25.39 -12.35
CA ASP A 393 -5.98 26.10 -12.98
C ASP A 393 -7.31 25.72 -12.26
N ALA A 394 -8.33 26.58 -12.34
CA ALA A 394 -9.54 26.44 -11.54
C ALA A 394 -10.27 25.09 -11.73
N ASP A 395 -10.32 24.61 -12.98
CA ASP A 395 -10.83 23.27 -13.35
C ASP A 395 -9.69 22.39 -13.89
N GLY A 396 -8.49 22.58 -13.32
CA GLY A 396 -7.26 22.02 -13.85
C GLY A 396 -6.94 20.61 -13.40
N ILE A 397 -7.55 20.08 -12.32
CA ILE A 397 -7.13 18.79 -11.72
C ILE A 397 -8.27 17.77 -11.74
N GLU A 398 -8.06 16.69 -12.48
CA GLU A 398 -8.95 15.53 -12.56
C GLU A 398 -8.09 14.27 -12.72
N GLY A 399 -8.14 13.35 -11.75
CA GLY A 399 -7.29 12.16 -11.80
C GLY A 399 -5.80 12.49 -11.65
N ALA A 400 -5.40 13.06 -10.51
CA ALA A 400 -4.00 13.41 -10.26
C ALA A 400 -3.43 12.62 -9.07
N SER A 401 -2.18 12.17 -9.19
CA SER A 401 -1.42 11.52 -8.11
C SER A 401 -0.09 12.24 -7.94
N ILE A 402 0.05 13.01 -6.85
CA ILE A 402 1.26 13.76 -6.52
C ILE A 402 1.86 13.14 -5.26
N ILE A 403 3.10 12.67 -5.36
CA ILE A 403 3.80 11.98 -4.28
C ILE A 403 5.17 12.64 -4.12
N SER A 404 5.42 13.24 -2.97
CA SER A 404 6.65 13.95 -2.65
C SER A 404 7.35 13.35 -1.43
N GLY A 405 8.66 13.20 -1.51
CA GLY A 405 9.53 12.90 -0.36
C GLY A 405 9.81 14.10 0.55
N GLY A 406 9.22 15.26 0.25
CA GLY A 406 9.32 16.47 1.05
C GLY A 406 7.96 17.13 1.20
N ARG A 407 7.97 18.46 1.15
CA ARG A 407 6.79 19.30 1.30
C ARG A 407 6.00 19.37 -0.01
N VAL A 408 4.67 19.41 0.10
CA VAL A 408 3.80 19.72 -1.03
C VAL A 408 3.05 21.03 -0.79
N ASP A 409 3.19 21.96 -1.72
CA ASP A 409 2.52 23.25 -1.72
C ASP A 409 1.54 23.33 -2.90
N GLY A 410 0.24 23.31 -2.62
CA GLY A 410 -0.83 23.56 -3.59
C GLY A 410 -1.49 24.91 -3.36
N THR A 411 -1.80 25.66 -4.42
CA THR A 411 -2.39 27.00 -4.29
C THR A 411 -3.91 27.06 -4.58
N THR A 412 -4.45 28.24 -4.90
CA THR A 412 -5.85 28.63 -4.68
C THR A 412 -6.80 28.32 -5.83
N ASP A 413 -8.10 28.28 -5.50
CA ASP A 413 -9.23 28.23 -6.44
C ASP A 413 -9.28 26.97 -7.34
N GLY A 414 -8.54 25.91 -6.99
CA GLY A 414 -8.53 24.65 -7.73
C GLY A 414 -9.68 23.73 -7.36
N VAL A 415 -10.28 23.09 -8.37
CA VAL A 415 -11.16 21.93 -8.20
C VAL A 415 -10.33 20.67 -8.40
N MET A 416 -10.28 19.81 -7.39
CA MET A 416 -9.60 18.52 -7.43
C MET A 416 -10.61 17.39 -7.57
N ALA A 417 -10.80 16.93 -8.81
CA ALA A 417 -11.73 15.87 -9.16
C ALA A 417 -11.10 14.46 -9.08
N PHE A 418 -11.95 13.47 -8.82
CA PHE A 418 -11.58 12.06 -8.67
C PHE A 418 -12.15 11.21 -9.81
N CYS A 419 -11.28 10.47 -10.49
CA CYS A 419 -11.59 9.62 -11.66
C CYS A 419 -11.80 8.13 -11.32
N GLY A 420 -11.56 7.70 -10.08
CA GLY A 420 -11.65 6.28 -9.71
C GLY A 420 -10.57 5.39 -10.33
N GLY A 421 -9.45 5.97 -10.78
CA GLY A 421 -8.32 5.33 -11.43
C GLY A 421 -8.35 5.36 -12.96
N ALA A 422 -9.41 5.90 -13.57
CA ALA A 422 -9.48 6.02 -15.03
C ALA A 422 -8.52 7.11 -15.55
N GLY A 423 -7.84 6.84 -16.67
CA GLY A 423 -6.79 7.71 -17.23
C GLY A 423 -5.44 7.63 -16.51
N MET A 424 -5.34 6.77 -15.48
CA MET A 424 -4.19 6.62 -14.58
C MET A 424 -3.56 5.21 -14.67
N GLU A 425 -3.89 4.44 -15.70
CA GLU A 425 -3.53 3.02 -15.84
C GLU A 425 -2.02 2.78 -15.97
N ASN A 426 -1.28 3.83 -16.33
CA ASN A 426 0.14 3.80 -16.61
C ASN A 426 1.01 4.28 -15.45
N ASN A 427 0.40 4.54 -14.28
CA ASN A 427 1.10 5.04 -13.12
C ASN A 427 2.13 4.05 -12.58
N PHE A 428 3.18 4.61 -11.98
CA PHE A 428 4.11 3.81 -11.21
C PHE A 428 3.56 3.62 -9.81
N GLU A 429 3.53 2.36 -9.37
CA GLU A 429 2.87 1.97 -8.14
C GLU A 429 3.79 1.11 -7.28
N ALA A 430 3.59 1.24 -5.97
CA ALA A 430 4.15 0.34 -4.98
C ALA A 430 2.99 -0.30 -4.24
N LEU A 431 2.95 -1.63 -4.25
CA LEU A 431 1.89 -2.37 -3.58
C LEU A 431 2.03 -2.21 -2.06
N TYR A 432 0.91 -2.27 -1.37
CA TYR A 432 0.83 -2.37 0.09
C TYR A 432 0.20 -3.70 0.46
N PHE A 433 0.42 -4.15 1.69
CA PHE A 433 -0.05 -5.44 2.14
C PHE A 433 -1.02 -5.26 3.30
N LYS A 434 -2.11 -6.03 3.33
CA LYS A 434 -3.05 -6.05 4.44
C LYS A 434 -3.51 -7.47 4.73
N LEU A 435 -3.85 -7.71 5.99
CA LEU A 435 -4.57 -8.91 6.40
C LEU A 435 -6.02 -8.82 5.86
N ALA A 436 -6.43 -9.84 5.13
CA ALA A 436 -7.75 -9.94 4.49
C ALA A 436 -8.69 -10.89 5.24
N PHE A 437 -8.14 -11.95 5.83
CA PHE A 437 -8.88 -12.96 6.60
C PHE A 437 -8.04 -13.55 7.74
#